data_AF-A0ABD2MHD1-F1
#
_entry.id   AF-A0ABD2MHD1-F1
#
_cell.length_a   1.000
_cell.length_b   1.000
_cell.length_c   1.000
_cell.angle_alpha   90.00
_cell.angle_beta   90.00
_cell.angle_gamma   90.00
#
_symmetry.space_group_name_H-M   'P 1'
#
loop_
_entity.id
_entity.type
_entity.pdbx_description
1 polymer ?
#
loop_
_entity_poly.entity_id
_entity_poly.type
_entity_poly.pdbx_seq_one_letter_code
_entity_poly.pdbx_strand_id
1 'polypeptide(L)'
;RRHSGKRSVINATADNSENSGDVGVYNIKDHLPRNLLKYKGATPISRPKIPRKTQSKEMMGNVETINDLIREQMDDVSTLDGLVDLVYAGSVTVCEIHRILPTVEREEREDNTVPWKVRLEGKIVKLRKKLLFYTLTSKLLNHPRN
;
A
#
# COMPACT_ATOMS: atom_id res chain seq x y z
N ARG A 1 55.89 21.93 -0.33
CA ARG A 1 54.97 21.71 0.81
C ARG A 1 53.63 21.22 0.26
N ARG A 2 53.36 19.92 0.34
CA ARG A 2 52.11 19.30 -0.14
C ARG A 2 51.18 19.12 1.06
N HIS A 3 50.06 19.83 1.11
CA HIS A 3 49.03 19.60 2.11
C HIS A 3 48.11 18.46 1.64
N SER A 4 48.35 17.27 2.19
CA SER A 4 47.46 16.11 2.11
C SER A 4 46.35 16.29 3.14
N GLY A 5 45.14 16.65 2.66
CA GLY A 5 43.93 16.71 3.48
C GLY A 5 43.41 15.31 3.74
N LYS A 6 43.72 14.76 4.91
CA LYS A 6 43.09 13.54 5.46
C LYS A 6 41.59 13.80 5.63
N ARG A 7 40.75 13.21 4.77
CA ARG A 7 39.31 13.08 5.04
C ARG A 7 39.14 11.99 6.10
N SER A 8 38.79 12.39 7.31
CA SER A 8 38.29 11.48 8.35
C SER A 8 37.02 10.81 7.85
N VAL A 9 37.10 9.49 7.67
CA VAL A 9 35.94 8.63 7.46
C VAL A 9 35.33 8.41 8.84
N ILE A 10 34.25 9.12 9.14
CA ILE A 10 33.45 8.88 10.34
C ILE A 10 32.53 7.72 10.00
N ASN A 11 32.92 6.51 10.36
CA ASN A 11 32.03 5.36 10.38
C ASN A 11 30.99 5.62 11.48
N ALA A 12 29.77 5.97 11.08
CA ALA A 12 28.62 5.91 11.96
C ALA A 12 28.33 4.43 12.22
N THR A 13 28.88 3.91 13.32
CA THR A 13 28.49 2.62 13.87
C THR A 13 27.01 2.73 14.23
N ALA A 14 26.20 1.88 13.60
CA ALA A 14 24.79 1.74 13.90
C ALA A 14 24.65 1.18 15.31
N ASP A 15 24.34 2.04 16.28
CA ASP A 15 23.85 1.62 17.58
C ASP A 15 22.42 1.09 17.38
N ASN A 16 22.34 -0.20 17.07
CA ASN A 16 21.16 -1.02 17.30
C ASN A 16 20.99 -1.13 18.82
N SER A 17 20.43 -0.10 19.45
CA SER A 17 19.85 -0.26 20.77
C SER A 17 18.61 -1.14 20.61
N GLU A 18 18.72 -2.36 21.12
CA GLU A 18 17.63 -3.30 21.31
C GLU A 18 16.52 -2.63 22.12
N ASN A 19 15.57 -2.00 21.43
CA ASN A 19 14.31 -1.63 22.05
C ASN A 19 13.42 -2.88 22.01
N SER A 20 13.65 -3.77 22.98
CA SER A 20 12.78 -4.88 23.35
C SER A 20 11.51 -4.36 24.02
N GLY A 21 10.80 -3.49 23.31
CA GLY A 21 9.46 -3.06 23.64
C GLY A 21 8.46 -4.10 23.17
N ASP A 22 7.86 -4.77 24.15
CA ASP A 22 6.52 -5.38 24.13
C ASP A 22 6.22 -6.29 22.93
N VAL A 23 6.32 -7.60 23.14
CA VAL A 23 5.85 -8.63 22.21
C VAL A 23 4.33 -8.73 22.33
N GLY A 24 3.65 -7.65 21.95
CA GLY A 24 2.26 -7.73 21.54
C GLY A 24 2.23 -8.58 20.28
N VAL A 25 1.56 -9.73 20.33
CA VAL A 25 1.22 -10.48 19.11
C VAL A 25 0.36 -9.54 18.26
N TYR A 26 0.94 -8.94 17.23
CA TYR A 26 0.24 -7.99 16.36
C TYR A 26 -0.85 -8.75 15.60
N ASN A 27 -2.07 -8.74 16.15
CA ASN A 27 -3.21 -9.36 15.50
C ASN A 27 -3.64 -8.47 14.33
N ILE A 28 -3.27 -8.88 13.12
CA ILE A 28 -3.58 -8.18 11.86
C ILE A 28 -5.05 -7.75 11.78
N LYS A 29 -5.96 -8.57 12.33
CA LYS A 29 -7.41 -8.31 12.34
C LYS A 29 -7.81 -7.08 13.15
N ASP A 30 -7.05 -6.72 14.18
CA ASP A 30 -7.36 -5.57 15.04
C ASP A 30 -6.73 -4.26 14.50
N HIS A 31 -5.65 -4.36 13.73
CA HIS A 31 -4.95 -3.20 13.20
C HIS A 31 -5.63 -2.56 11.99
N LEU A 32 -6.21 -3.36 11.09
CA LEU A 32 -6.86 -2.84 9.88
C LEU A 32 -8.03 -1.89 10.21
N PRO A 33 -9.01 -2.26 11.08
CA PRO A 33 -10.11 -1.36 11.44
C PRO A 33 -9.62 -0.08 12.12
N ARG A 34 -8.60 -0.18 12.98
CA ARG A 34 -7.98 0.99 13.63
C ARG A 34 -7.38 1.96 12.62
N ASN A 35 -6.62 1.45 11.66
CA ASN A 35 -6.03 2.27 10.60
C ASN A 35 -7.07 2.84 9.64
N LEU A 36 -8.13 2.08 9.36
CA LEU A 36 -9.25 2.58 8.57
C LEU A 36 -9.90 3.79 9.25
N LEU A 37 -10.20 3.70 10.55
CA LEU A 37 -10.77 4.81 11.30
C LEU A 37 -9.85 6.03 11.33
N LYS A 38 -8.52 5.81 11.46
CA LYS A 38 -7.51 6.88 11.52
C LYS A 38 -7.39 7.68 10.22
N TYR A 39 -7.51 7.03 9.06
CA TYR A 39 -7.23 7.67 7.76
C TYR A 39 -8.46 7.87 6.88
N LYS A 40 -9.66 7.49 7.36
CA LYS A 40 -10.92 7.72 6.66
C LYS A 40 -11.11 9.20 6.34
N GLY A 41 -11.32 9.53 5.07
CA GLY A 41 -11.53 10.90 4.61
C GLY A 41 -10.29 11.81 4.66
N ALA A 42 -9.13 11.31 5.09
CA ALA A 42 -7.89 12.09 5.09
C ALA A 42 -7.50 12.43 3.65
N THR A 43 -7.11 13.66 3.36
CA THR A 43 -6.67 14.00 2.00
C THR A 43 -5.42 13.17 1.62
N PRO A 44 -5.20 12.87 0.33
CA PRO A 44 -3.99 12.17 -0.07
C PRO A 44 -2.72 12.86 0.43
N ILE A 45 -2.66 14.19 0.46
CA ILE A 45 -1.48 14.98 0.86
C ILE A 45 -1.18 14.81 2.36
N SER A 46 -2.22 14.80 3.21
CA SER A 46 -2.07 14.64 4.66
C SER A 46 -1.73 13.21 5.09
N ARG A 47 -1.76 12.23 4.18
CA ARG A 47 -1.43 10.84 4.47
C ARG A 47 0.08 10.61 4.43
N PRO A 48 0.68 10.00 5.47
CA PRO A 48 2.06 9.57 5.43
C PRO A 48 2.40 8.74 4.19
N LYS A 49 3.61 8.88 3.68
CA LYS A 49 4.08 8.13 2.53
C LYS A 49 4.34 6.68 2.94
N ILE A 50 3.76 5.74 2.20
CA ILE A 50 4.08 4.32 2.34
C ILE A 50 5.50 4.10 1.78
N PRO A 51 6.46 3.66 2.60
CA PRO A 51 7.83 3.47 2.17
C PRO A 51 7.94 2.29 1.20
N ARG A 52 8.88 2.39 0.26
CA ARG A 52 9.21 1.28 -0.64
C ARG A 52 10.18 0.36 0.09
N LYS A 53 9.79 -0.90 0.31
CA LYS A 53 10.62 -1.91 0.95
C LYS A 53 10.76 -3.14 0.06
N THR A 54 11.90 -3.81 0.20
CA THR A 54 12.15 -5.11 -0.41
C THR A 54 11.18 -6.12 0.17
N GLN A 55 10.49 -6.85 -0.71
CA GLN A 55 9.48 -7.84 -0.33
C GLN A 55 10.17 -9.05 0.31
N SER A 56 9.90 -9.30 1.59
CA SER A 56 10.25 -10.57 2.25
C SER A 56 9.09 -11.56 2.11
N LYS A 57 9.36 -12.87 2.24
CA LYS A 57 8.30 -13.90 2.21
C LYS A 57 7.26 -13.67 3.31
N GLU A 58 7.71 -13.31 4.51
CA GLU A 58 6.85 -12.97 5.64
C GLU A 58 5.95 -11.76 5.34
N MET A 59 6.52 -10.70 4.75
CA MET A 59 5.75 -9.52 4.34
C MET A 59 4.70 -9.86 3.29
N MET A 60 5.03 -10.73 2.34
CA MET A 60 4.06 -11.19 1.35
C MET A 60 2.91 -11.99 1.98
N GLY A 61 3.19 -12.85 2.97
CA GLY A 61 2.13 -13.56 3.70
C GLY A 61 1.20 -12.62 4.48
N ASN A 62 1.74 -11.56 5.09
CA ASN A 62 0.95 -10.54 5.76
C ASN A 62 0.12 -9.70 4.77
N VAL A 63 0.70 -9.39 3.60
CA VAL A 63 -0.01 -8.71 2.50
C VAL A 63 -1.18 -9.56 1.99
N GLU A 64 -1.00 -10.87 1.83
CA GLU A 64 -2.08 -11.79 1.43
C GLU A 64 -3.21 -11.79 2.47
N THR A 65 -2.86 -11.94 3.74
CA THR A 65 -3.84 -11.90 4.85
C THR A 65 -4.62 -10.59 4.86
N ILE A 66 -3.94 -9.45 4.68
CA ILE A 66 -4.60 -8.13 4.64
C ILE A 66 -5.45 -7.97 3.39
N ASN A 67 -5.03 -8.50 2.24
CA ASN A 67 -5.84 -8.48 1.02
C ASN A 67 -7.12 -9.29 1.19
N ASP A 68 -7.09 -10.42 1.90
CA ASP A 68 -8.29 -11.20 2.19
C ASP A 68 -9.27 -10.41 3.08
N LEU A 69 -8.77 -9.75 4.14
CA LEU A 69 -9.59 -8.86 4.98
C LEU A 69 -10.16 -7.66 4.20
N ILE A 70 -9.38 -7.10 3.27
CA ILE A 70 -9.85 -6.03 2.39
C ILE A 70 -10.97 -6.53 1.49
N ARG A 71 -10.87 -7.76 0.94
CA ARG A 71 -11.93 -8.34 0.10
C ARG A 71 -13.23 -8.51 0.88
N GLU A 72 -13.15 -8.97 2.13
CA GLU A 72 -14.32 -9.12 3.00
C GLU A 72 -15.04 -7.77 3.24
N GLN A 73 -14.29 -6.68 3.37
CA GLN A 73 -14.86 -5.34 3.58
C GLN A 73 -15.20 -4.58 2.29
N MET A 74 -14.78 -5.09 1.13
CA MET A 74 -14.91 -4.38 -0.14
C MET A 74 -16.37 -4.23 -0.57
N ASP A 75 -17.22 -5.20 -0.22
CA ASP A 75 -18.64 -5.19 -0.57
C ASP A 75 -19.41 -4.05 0.14
N ASP A 76 -18.92 -3.60 1.30
CA ASP A 76 -19.49 -2.47 2.05
C ASP A 76 -19.04 -1.10 1.51
N VAL A 77 -18.08 -1.07 0.57
CA VAL A 77 -17.49 0.15 0.04
C VAL A 77 -18.12 0.52 -1.30
N SER A 78 -18.99 1.53 -1.28
CA SER A 78 -19.74 1.99 -2.45
C SER A 78 -19.01 3.02 -3.33
N THR A 79 -17.90 3.58 -2.86
CA THR A 79 -17.19 4.68 -3.55
C THR A 79 -15.71 4.38 -3.77
N LEU A 80 -15.16 4.95 -4.85
CA LEU A 80 -13.74 4.82 -5.15
C LEU A 80 -12.86 5.44 -4.06
N ASP A 81 -13.29 6.54 -3.45
CA ASP A 81 -12.55 7.17 -2.35
C ASP A 81 -12.50 6.25 -1.12
N GLY A 82 -13.62 5.63 -0.75
CA GLY A 82 -13.65 4.63 0.32
C GLY A 82 -12.75 3.42 0.03
N LEU A 83 -12.66 3.00 -1.24
CA LEU A 83 -11.78 1.90 -1.62
C LEU A 83 -10.30 2.28 -1.50
N VAL A 84 -9.96 3.52 -1.86
CA VAL A 84 -8.60 4.05 -1.66
C VAL A 84 -8.27 4.14 -0.17
N ASP A 85 -9.21 4.53 0.68
CA ASP A 85 -9.02 4.56 2.14
C ASP A 85 -8.74 3.17 2.70
N LEU A 86 -9.52 2.17 2.26
CA LEU A 86 -9.36 0.78 2.67
C LEU A 86 -8.00 0.21 2.25
N VAL A 87 -7.60 0.41 0.99
CA VAL A 87 -6.29 -0.05 0.47
C VAL A 87 -5.14 0.66 1.17
N TYR A 88 -5.29 1.97 1.43
CA TYR A 88 -4.27 2.73 2.15
C TYR A 88 -4.13 2.24 3.60
N ALA A 89 -5.23 2.05 4.31
CA ALA A 89 -5.23 1.52 5.67
C ALA A 89 -4.58 0.12 5.75
N GLY A 90 -4.86 -0.75 4.78
CA GLY A 90 -4.18 -2.04 4.66
C GLY A 90 -2.67 -1.90 4.46
N SER A 91 -2.26 -0.98 3.57
CA SER A 91 -0.84 -0.70 3.31
C SER A 91 -0.10 -0.19 4.55
N VAL A 92 -0.72 0.70 5.33
CA VAL A 92 -0.18 1.16 6.62
C VAL A 92 -0.09 0.01 7.61
N THR A 93 -1.11 -0.84 7.67
CA THR A 93 -1.15 -1.99 8.58
C THR A 93 0.01 -2.96 8.32
N VAL A 94 0.30 -3.27 7.05
CA VAL A 94 1.51 -4.04 6.68
C VAL A 94 2.77 -3.36 7.22
N CYS A 95 2.90 -2.05 7.03
CA CYS A 95 4.08 -1.32 7.48
C CYS A 95 4.23 -1.36 9.00
N GLU A 96 3.14 -1.14 9.74
CA GLU A 96 3.14 -1.15 11.21
C GLU A 96 3.53 -2.52 11.79
N ILE A 97 2.97 -3.61 11.26
CA ILE A 97 3.31 -4.99 11.68
C ILE A 97 4.81 -5.25 11.52
N HIS A 98 5.41 -4.76 10.43
CA HIS A 98 6.85 -4.91 10.17
C HIS A 98 7.70 -3.81 10.79
N ARG A 99 7.13 -2.96 11.66
CA ARG A 99 7.82 -1.83 12.32
C ARG A 99 8.48 -0.88 11.32
N ILE A 100 7.89 -0.74 10.15
CA ILE A 100 8.31 0.15 9.09
C ILE A 100 7.55 1.46 9.28
N LEU A 101 8.25 2.53 9.67
CA LEU A 101 7.63 3.82 9.90
C LEU A 101 7.27 4.51 8.57
N PRO A 102 6.01 4.94 8.38
CA PRO A 102 5.64 5.79 7.26
C PRO A 102 6.39 7.12 7.30
N THR A 103 6.95 7.55 6.19
CA THR A 103 7.70 8.81 6.13
C THR A 103 6.73 9.98 5.96
N VAL A 104 6.88 11.03 6.77
CA VAL A 104 5.98 12.20 6.76
C VAL A 104 6.32 13.15 5.60
N GLU A 105 7.56 13.13 5.12
CA GLU A 105 8.00 14.04 4.06
C GLU A 105 7.43 13.64 2.70
N ARG A 106 6.54 14.49 2.19
CA ARG A 106 6.24 14.59 0.76
C ARG A 106 6.87 15.86 0.23
N GLU A 107 7.72 15.73 -0.78
CA GLU A 107 7.98 16.84 -1.68
C GLU A 107 6.65 17.24 -2.32
N GLU A 108 6.23 18.49 -2.13
CA GLU A 108 5.13 19.08 -2.87
C GLU A 108 5.55 19.12 -4.35
N ARG A 109 5.09 18.14 -5.12
CA ARG A 109 5.14 18.24 -6.58
C ARG A 109 3.85 18.92 -7.02
N GLU A 110 3.97 20.09 -7.62
CA GLU A 110 2.95 20.70 -8.47
C GLU A 110 2.82 19.86 -9.75
N ASP A 111 2.26 18.65 -9.62
CA ASP A 111 1.99 17.82 -10.78
C ASP A 111 0.73 18.36 -11.48
N ASN A 112 0.91 19.03 -12.62
CA ASN A 112 -0.11 19.36 -13.65
C ASN A 112 -0.78 18.12 -14.27
N THR A 113 -0.85 17.01 -13.53
CA THR A 113 -1.35 15.74 -14.00
C THR A 113 -2.85 15.62 -13.74
N VAL A 114 -3.54 14.93 -14.66
CA VAL A 114 -4.95 14.58 -14.52
C VAL A 114 -5.20 13.97 -13.12
N PRO A 115 -6.25 14.44 -12.40
CA PRO A 115 -6.56 13.97 -11.06
C PRO A 115 -6.51 12.44 -10.96
N TRP A 116 -5.89 11.93 -9.90
CA TRP A 116 -5.68 10.49 -9.69
C TRP A 116 -6.97 9.69 -9.85
N LYS A 117 -8.10 10.25 -9.40
CA LYS A 117 -9.43 9.64 -9.44
C LYS A 117 -9.87 9.36 -10.88
N VAL A 118 -9.80 10.37 -11.75
CA VAL A 118 -10.13 10.25 -13.18
C VAL A 118 -9.26 9.20 -13.87
N ARG A 119 -7.95 9.17 -13.55
CA ARG A 119 -7.04 8.17 -14.10
C ARG A 119 -7.42 6.75 -13.67
N LEU A 120 -7.81 6.54 -12.42
CA LEU A 120 -8.24 5.23 -11.91
C LEU A 120 -9.59 4.79 -12.49
N GLU A 121 -10.58 5.68 -12.53
CA GLU A 121 -11.89 5.41 -13.13
C GLU A 121 -11.75 4.96 -14.59
N GLY A 122 -10.92 5.67 -15.37
CA GLY A 122 -10.62 5.27 -16.75
C GLY A 122 -9.98 3.88 -16.87
N LYS A 123 -9.11 3.50 -15.92
CA LYS A 123 -8.53 2.14 -15.87
C LYS A 123 -9.57 1.09 -15.49
N ILE A 124 -10.43 1.37 -14.50
CA ILE A 124 -11.50 0.47 -14.08
C ILE A 124 -12.45 0.19 -15.24
N VAL A 125 -12.87 1.23 -15.98
CA VAL A 125 -13.73 1.07 -17.16
C VAL A 125 -13.06 0.19 -18.22
N LYS A 126 -11.76 0.43 -18.51
CA LYS A 126 -11.01 -0.40 -19.46
C LYS A 126 -10.91 -1.86 -19.01
N LEU A 127 -10.65 -2.11 -17.73
CA LEU A 127 -10.57 -3.46 -17.17
C LEU A 127 -11.92 -4.18 -17.23
N ARG A 128 -13.01 -3.50 -16.88
CA ARG A 128 -14.37 -4.06 -16.99
C ARG A 128 -14.70 -4.43 -18.44
N LYS A 129 -14.36 -3.58 -19.41
CA LYS A 129 -14.53 -3.89 -20.84
C LYS A 129 -13.73 -5.13 -21.27
N LYS A 130 -12.49 -5.25 -20.82
CA LYS A 130 -11.65 -6.43 -21.09
C LYS A 130 -12.25 -7.70 -20.48
N LEU A 131 -12.67 -7.65 -19.21
CA LEU A 131 -13.32 -8.77 -18.52
C LEU A 131 -14.58 -9.22 -19.25
N LEU A 132 -15.44 -8.27 -19.63
CA LEU A 132 -16.64 -8.56 -20.42
C LEU A 132 -16.28 -9.25 -21.73
N PHE A 133 -15.29 -8.74 -22.47
CA PHE A 133 -14.81 -9.35 -23.69
C PHE A 133 -14.35 -10.80 -23.46
N TYR A 134 -13.50 -11.05 -22.45
CA TYR A 134 -13.03 -12.41 -22.12
C TYR A 134 -14.19 -13.35 -21.79
N THR A 135 -15.11 -12.94 -20.92
CA THR A 135 -16.27 -13.78 -20.54
C THR A 135 -17.18 -14.11 -21.72
N LEU A 136 -17.38 -13.16 -22.64
CA LEU A 136 -18.16 -13.38 -23.86
C LEU A 136 -17.44 -14.33 -24.82
N THR A 137 -16.14 -14.14 -25.03
CA THR A 137 -15.34 -15.03 -25.91
C THR A 137 -15.22 -16.45 -25.35
N SER A 138 -15.08 -16.62 -24.04
CA SER A 138 -15.07 -17.93 -23.38
C SER A 138 -16.41 -18.65 -23.51
N LYS A 139 -17.54 -17.93 -23.45
CA LYS A 139 -18.88 -18.51 -23.69
C LYS A 139 -19.07 -18.95 -25.16
N LEU A 140 -18.53 -18.19 -26.12
CA LEU A 140 -18.62 -18.52 -27.55
C LEU A 140 -17.74 -19.72 -27.94
N LEU A 141 -16.58 -19.90 -27.30
CA LEU A 141 -15.66 -21.02 -27.57
C LEU A 141 -16.11 -22.34 -26.92
N ASN A 142 -16.90 -22.28 -25.85
CA ASN A 142 -17.39 -23.45 -25.13
C ASN A 142 -18.78 -23.92 -25.60
N HIS A 143 -19.34 -23.33 -26.66
CA HIS A 143 -20.60 -23.82 -27.22
C HIS A 143 -20.32 -25.07 -28.07
N PRO A 144 -20.89 -26.26 -27.74
CA PRO A 144 -20.78 -27.41 -28.61
C PRO A 144 -21.42 -27.07 -29.96
N ARG A 145 -20.66 -27.24 -31.04
CA ARG A 145 -21.20 -27.19 -32.40
C ARG A 145 -22.15 -28.38 -32.54
N ASN A 146 -23.45 -28.12 -32.47
CA ASN A 146 -24.46 -29.03 -32.99
C ASN A 146 -24.39 -29.09 -34.51
#